data_AF-A0A087KNJ6-F1
#
_entry.id   AF-A0A087KNJ6-F1
#
_cell.length_a   1.000
_cell.length_b   1.000
_cell.length_c   1.000
_cell.angle_alpha   90.00
_cell.angle_beta   90.00
_cell.angle_gamma   90.00
#
_symmetry.space_group_name_H-M   'P 1'
#
loop_
_entity.id
_entity.type
_entity.pdbx_description
1 polymer ?
#
loop_
_entity_poly.entity_id
_entity_poly.type
_entity_poly.pdbx_seq_one_letter_code
_entity_poly.pdbx_strand_id
1 'polypeptide(L)' 'MSDMLSNDQELVSDLVACQLVIKQILDVIDVIAPTEVRDKMASQLKNIDFSTHPAGADPITKRAIEKAIALIEMKFNRE' A
#
# COMPACT_ATOMS: atom_id res chain seq x y z
N MET A 1 25.79 19.42 1.29
CA MET A 1 26.26 18.04 1.16
C MET A 1 25.07 17.16 1.47
N SER A 2 24.68 16.27 0.57
CA SER A 2 23.63 15.30 0.89
C SER A 2 24.27 14.32 1.86
N ASP A 3 23.93 14.43 3.14
CA ASP A 3 24.31 13.40 4.10
C ASP A 3 23.74 12.08 3.56
N MET A 4 24.61 11.09 3.31
CA MET A 4 24.14 9.78 2.91
C MET A 4 23.28 9.26 4.06
N LEU A 5 22.00 9.02 3.75
CA LEU A 5 21.06 8.46 4.69
C LEU A 5 21.63 7.11 5.17
N SER A 6 21.48 6.81 6.46
CA SER A 6 21.77 5.45 6.91
C SER A 6 20.80 4.47 6.23
N ASN A 7 21.17 3.20 6.12
CA ASN A 7 20.32 2.17 5.51
C ASN A 7 18.90 2.14 6.13
N ASP A 8 18.79 2.37 7.44
CA ASP A 8 17.50 2.47 8.13
C ASP A 8 16.70 3.71 7.73
N GLN A 9 17.37 4.84 7.48
CA GLN A 9 16.72 6.08 7.03
C GLN A 9 16.24 5.98 5.59
N GLU A 10 16.97 5.29 4.71
CA GLU A 10 16.53 4.97 3.35
C GLU A 10 15.29 4.08 3.37
N LEU A 11 15.31 3.01 4.18
CA LEU A 11 14.18 2.12 4.42
C LEU A 11 12.91 2.87 4.88
N VAL A 12 13.07 3.80 5.83
CA VAL A 12 11.95 4.63 6.31
C VAL A 12 11.46 5.58 5.21
N SER A 13 12.38 6.20 4.47
CA SER A 13 12.05 7.09 3.35
C SER A 13 11.25 6.35 2.27
N ASP A 14 11.69 5.16 1.88
CA ASP A 14 11.03 4.33 0.88
C ASP A 14 9.64 3.88 1.35
N LEU A 15 9.50 3.47 2.61
CA LEU A 15 8.19 3.13 3.19
C LEU A 15 7.23 4.32 3.19
N VAL A 16 7.71 5.53 3.51
CA VAL A 16 6.90 6.76 3.47
C VAL A 16 6.53 7.10 2.03
N ALA A 17 7.47 7.01 1.09
CA ALA A 17 7.22 7.25 -0.33
C ALA A 17 6.17 6.28 -0.89
N CYS A 18 6.30 4.98 -0.63
CA CYS A 18 5.31 3.97 -0.99
C CYS A 18 3.94 4.32 -0.40
N GLN A 19 3.87 4.70 0.89
CA GLN A 19 2.61 5.07 1.53
C GLN A 19 1.94 6.28 0.87
N LEU A 20 2.70 7.32 0.52
CA LEU A 20 2.17 8.52 -0.12
C LEU A 20 1.64 8.21 -1.53
N VAL A 21 2.39 7.44 -2.31
CA VAL A 21 1.96 7.01 -3.66
C VAL A 21 0.71 6.14 -3.58
N ILE A 22 0.67 5.16 -2.67
CA ILE A 22 -0.52 4.31 -2.44
C ILE A 22 -1.73 5.19 -2.11
N LYS A 23 -1.59 6.14 -1.19
CA LYS A 23 -2.67 7.06 -0.83
C LYS A 23 -3.16 7.85 -2.04
N GLN A 24 -2.25 8.39 -2.85
CA GLN A 24 -2.62 9.17 -4.02
C GLN A 24 -3.32 8.34 -5.10
N ILE A 25 -2.91 7.08 -5.31
CA ILE A 25 -3.61 6.13 -6.18
C ILE A 25 -5.03 5.87 -5.67
N LEU A 26 -5.19 5.62 -4.36
CA LEU A 26 -6.51 5.42 -3.76
C LEU A 26 -7.40 6.66 -3.82
N ASP A 27 -6.82 7.87 -3.75
CA ASP A 27 -7.51 9.14 -3.97
C ASP A 27 -8.02 9.28 -5.39
N VAL A 28 -7.22 8.91 -6.38
CA VAL A 28 -7.65 8.90 -7.79
C VAL A 28 -8.75 7.85 -8.02
N ILE A 29 -8.55 6.61 -7.56
CA ILE A 29 -9.51 5.51 -7.72
C ILE A 29 -10.88 5.87 -7.12
N ASP A 30 -10.90 6.52 -5.96
CA ASP A 30 -12.15 6.93 -5.32
C ASP A 30 -12.98 7.89 -6.18
N VAL A 31 -12.32 8.75 -6.96
CA VAL A 31 -12.98 9.70 -7.86
C VAL A 31 -13.45 9.03 -9.16
N ILE A 32 -12.68 8.07 -9.69
CA ILE A 32 -12.89 7.55 -11.05
C ILE A 32 -13.59 6.18 -11.11
N ALA A 33 -13.52 5.39 -10.04
CA ALA A 33 -13.98 4.00 -10.05
C ALA A 33 -15.32 3.85 -9.30
N PRO A 34 -16.27 3.09 -9.87
CA PRO A 34 -17.53 2.78 -9.18
C PRO A 34 -17.27 1.85 -7.98
N THR A 35 -18.20 1.84 -7.02
CA THR A 35 -18.04 1.12 -5.74
C THR A 35 -17.70 -0.36 -5.94
N GLU A 36 -18.30 -1.05 -6.90
CA GLU A 36 -18.07 -2.47 -7.15
C GLU A 36 -16.63 -2.78 -7.57
N VAL A 37 -15.96 -1.85 -8.26
CA VAL A 37 -14.54 -2.00 -8.65
C VAL A 37 -13.65 -1.79 -7.42
N ARG A 38 -13.99 -0.84 -6.55
CA ARG A 38 -13.24 -0.57 -5.31
C ARG A 38 -13.32 -1.75 -4.35
N ASP A 39 -14.49 -2.35 -4.20
CA ASP A 39 -14.71 -3.54 -3.36
C ASP A 39 -13.96 -4.76 -3.88
N LYS A 40 -13.99 -4.98 -5.21
CA LYS A 40 -13.22 -6.05 -5.85
C LYS A 40 -11.71 -5.85 -5.63
N MET A 41 -11.21 -4.63 -5.79
CA MET A 41 -9.79 -4.33 -5.56
C MET A 41 -9.40 -4.57 -4.10
N ALA A 42 -10.22 -4.12 -3.15
CA ALA A 42 -10.01 -4.37 -1.73
C ALA A 42 -9.96 -5.87 -1.40
N SER A 43 -10.91 -6.64 -1.94
CA SER A 43 -10.96 -8.09 -1.77
C SER A 43 -9.74 -8.80 -2.37
N GLN A 44 -9.32 -8.41 -3.58
CA GLN A 44 -8.13 -8.97 -4.22
C GLN A 44 -6.87 -8.74 -3.39
N LEU A 45 -6.68 -7.53 -2.86
CA LEU A 45 -5.52 -7.21 -2.03
C LEU A 45 -5.52 -7.97 -0.70
N LYS A 46 -6.69 -8.13 -0.06
CA LYS A 46 -6.83 -8.91 1.19
C LYS A 46 -6.55 -10.40 1.02
N ASN A 47 -6.80 -10.94 -0.17
CA ASN A 47 -6.62 -12.36 -0.48
C ASN A 47 -5.19 -12.72 -0.92
N ILE A 48 -4.25 -11.77 -0.89
CA ILE A 48 -2.84 -12.06 -1.18
C ILE A 48 -2.29 -12.93 -0.06
N ASP A 49 -1.92 -14.16 -0.41
CA ASP A 49 -1.18 -15.05 0.47
C ASP A 49 0.32 -14.75 0.40
N PHE A 50 0.82 -14.01 1.39
CA PHE A 50 2.25 -13.66 1.48
C PHE A 50 3.17 -14.87 1.71
N SER A 51 2.66 -16.06 2.04
CA SER A 51 3.50 -17.26 2.18
C SER A 51 3.89 -17.85 0.82
N THR A 52 3.09 -17.60 -0.22
CA THR A 52 3.30 -18.09 -1.59
C THR A 52 3.61 -16.98 -2.58
N HIS A 53 3.28 -15.74 -2.25
CA HIS A 53 3.47 -14.60 -3.15
C HIS A 53 4.90 -14.05 -3.07
N PRO A 54 5.57 -13.73 -4.20
CA PRO A 54 6.92 -13.16 -4.21
C PRO A 54 7.05 -11.87 -3.38
N ALA A 55 5.95 -11.12 -3.27
CA ALA A 55 5.86 -9.92 -2.45
C ALA A 55 6.02 -10.15 -0.94
N GLY A 56 5.85 -11.40 -0.46
CA GLY A 56 6.08 -11.77 0.93
C GLY A 56 7.55 -12.06 1.27
N ALA A 57 8.42 -12.22 0.26
CA ALA A 57 9.85 -12.46 0.46
C ALA A 57 10.60 -11.18 0.88
N ASP A 58 10.12 -10.00 0.47
CA ASP A 58 10.69 -8.71 0.83
C ASP A 58 9.89 -8.04 1.97
N PRO A 59 10.51 -7.75 3.12
CA PRO A 59 9.83 -7.12 4.26
C PRO A 59 9.24 -5.74 3.95
N ILE A 60 9.86 -4.96 3.05
CA ILE A 60 9.37 -3.62 2.67
C ILE A 60 8.08 -3.76 1.87
N THR A 61 8.11 -4.60 0.83
CA THR A 61 7.00 -4.86 -0.06
C THR A 61 5.81 -5.43 0.72
N LYS A 62 6.04 -6.42 1.59
CA LYS A 62 5.01 -6.96 2.48
C LYS A 62 4.36 -5.85 3.32
N ARG A 63 5.18 -5.03 3.98
CA ARG A 63 4.70 -3.94 4.84
C ARG A 63 3.97 -2.85 4.05
N ALA A 64 4.38 -2.57 2.82
CA ALA A 64 3.72 -1.62 1.93
C ALA A 64 2.32 -2.13 1.52
N ILE A 65 2.18 -3.42 1.21
CA ILE A 65 0.89 -4.02 0.87
C ILE A 65 -0.04 -4.08 2.09
N GLU A 66 0.46 -4.46 3.26
CA GLU A 66 -0.31 -4.42 4.52
C GLU A 66 -0.82 -2.99 4.81
N LYS A 67 0.02 -1.98 4.61
CA LYS A 67 -0.38 -0.56 4.70
C LYS A 67 -1.43 -0.19 3.66
N ALA A 68 -1.31 -0.66 2.42
CA ALA A 68 -2.30 -0.41 1.38
C ALA A 68 -3.67 -0.97 1.76
N ILE A 69 -3.72 -2.22 2.26
CA ILE A 69 -4.95 -2.85 2.74
C ILE A 69 -5.58 -2.02 3.86
N ALA A 70 -4.79 -1.61 4.86
CA ALA A 70 -5.29 -0.78 5.96
C ALA A 70 -5.82 0.57 5.49
N LEU A 71 -5.14 1.24 4.55
CA LEU A 71 -5.59 2.51 3.98
C LEU A 71 -6.89 2.36 3.19
N ILE A 72 -7.04 1.27 2.44
CA ILE A 72 -8.26 0.92 1.71
C ILE A 72 -9.41 0.71 2.69
N GLU A 73 -9.23 -0.10 3.74
CA GLU A 73 -10.26 -0.31 4.76
C GLU A 73 -10.66 0.99 5.45
N MET A 74 -9.70 1.80 5.85
CA MET A 74 -9.98 3.11 6.46
C MET A 74 -10.76 4.06 5.56
N LYS A 75 -10.62 3.91 4.24
CA LYS A 75 -11.22 4.82 3.26
C LYS A 75 -12.57 4.33 2.75
N PHE A 76 -12.70 3.05 2.42
CA PHE A 76 -13.89 2.48 1.79
C PHE A 76 -14.84 1.78 2.78
N ASN A 77 -14.43 1.42 4.00
CA ASN A 77 -15.38 0.97 5.05
C ASN A 77 -16.01 2.14 5.83
N ARG A 78 -15.74 3.39 5.46
CA ARG A 78 -16.46 4.56 5.99
C ARG A 78 -17.76 4.76 5.20
N GLU A 79 -18.69 3.83 5.34
CA GLU A 79 -20.11 4.05 5.04
C GLU A 79 -20.88 4.27 6.34
#